data_AF-A0A7L4PWA2-F1
#
_entry.id   AF-A0A7L4PWA2-F1
#
_cell.length_a   1.000
_cell.length_b   1.000
_cell.length_c   1.000
_cell.angle_alpha   90.00
_cell.angle_beta   90.00
_cell.angle_gamma   90.00
#
_symmetry.space_group_name_H-M   'P 1'
#
loop_
_entity.id
_entity.type
_entity.pdbx_description
1 polymer ?
#
loop_
_entity_poly.entity_id
_entity_poly.type
_entity_poly.pdbx_seq_one_letter_code
_entity_poly.pdbx_strand_id
1 'polypeptide(L)' 'PERMARAIVAAVNNFEDAAALAEVSKGLGNPMKGIDVHTLREDEVLQFRGR' A
#
# COMPACT_ATOMS: atom_id res chain seq x y z
N PRO A 1 -6.90 -8.65 9.03
CA PRO A 1 -6.71 -7.35 9.73
C PRO A 1 -5.44 -7.33 10.60
N GLU A 2 -5.33 -8.19 11.61
CA GLU A 2 -4.18 -8.17 12.54
C GLU A 2 -2.83 -8.46 11.87
N ARG A 3 -2.75 -9.50 11.02
CA ARG A 3 -1.53 -9.82 10.26
C ARG A 3 -1.05 -8.65 9.39
N MET A 4 -1.99 -8.01 8.67
CA MET A 4 -1.70 -6.83 7.85
C MET A 4 -1.18 -5.67 8.71
N ALA A 5 -1.80 -5.41 9.87
CA ALA A 5 -1.36 -4.34 10.77
C ALA A 5 0.07 -4.56 11.29
N ARG A 6 0.40 -5.80 11.72
CA ARG A 6 1.76 -6.15 12.15
C ARG A 6 2.77 -6.00 11.01
N ALA A 7 2.41 -6.42 9.80
CA ALA A 7 3.27 -6.30 8.63
C ALA A 7 3.54 -4.83 8.25
N ILE A 8 2.53 -3.96 8.32
CA ILE A 8 2.70 -2.52 8.07
C ILE A 8 3.66 -1.90 9.08
N VAL A 9 3.48 -2.17 10.38
CA VAL A 9 4.37 -1.62 11.42
C VAL A 9 5.80 -2.10 11.23
N ALA A 10 5.99 -3.40 10.94
CA ALA A 10 7.30 -3.95 10.68
C ALA A 10 7.94 -3.36 9.41
N ALA A 11 7.18 -3.17 8.34
CA ALA A 11 7.65 -2.56 7.09
C ALA A 11 8.07 -1.10 7.29
N VAL A 12 7.29 -0.31 8.04
CA VAL A 12 7.63 1.09 8.34
C VAL A 12 8.91 1.19 9.16
N ASN A 13 9.09 0.29 10.15
CA ASN A 13 10.30 0.28 10.97
C ASN A 13 11.56 -0.18 10.19
N ASN A 14 11.40 -0.94 9.11
CA ASN A 14 12.51 -1.52 8.34
C ASN A 14 12.43 -1.12 6.86
N PHE A 15 12.06 0.12 6.56
CA PHE A 15 11.73 0.58 5.21
C PHE A 15 12.91 0.52 4.21
N GLU A 16 14.16 0.44 4.70
CA GLU A 16 15.38 0.32 3.87
C GLU A 16 15.84 -1.14 3.68
N ASP A 17 15.31 -2.09 4.46
CA ASP A 17 15.70 -3.51 4.38
C ASP A 17 14.77 -4.27 3.43
N ALA A 18 15.25 -4.46 2.20
CA ALA A 18 14.52 -5.19 1.17
C ALA A 18 14.18 -6.64 1.56
N ALA A 19 15.04 -7.31 2.33
CA ALA A 19 14.79 -8.68 2.76
C ALA A 19 13.67 -8.74 3.81
N ALA A 20 13.71 -7.83 4.80
CA ALA A 20 12.65 -7.71 5.79
C ALA A 20 11.29 -7.39 5.13
N LEU A 21 11.26 -6.46 4.18
CA LEU A 21 10.05 -6.10 3.43
C LEU A 21 9.48 -7.29 2.65
N ALA A 22 10.35 -8.09 2.00
CA ALA A 22 9.94 -9.28 1.28
C ALA A 22 9.32 -10.34 2.20
N GLU A 23 9.88 -10.54 3.39
CA GLU A 23 9.34 -11.51 4.36
C GLU A 23 7.99 -11.07 4.92
N VAL A 24 7.86 -9.80 5.35
CA VAL A 24 6.60 -9.32 5.96
C VAL A 24 5.46 -9.20 4.95
N SER A 25 5.76 -9.15 3.65
CA SER A 25 4.76 -9.09 2.58
C SER A 25 4.12 -10.44 2.25
N LYS A 26 4.65 -11.56 2.76
CA LYS A 26 4.15 -12.91 2.45
C LYS A 26 2.88 -13.24 3.24
N GLY A 27 1.94 -13.91 2.59
CA GLY A 27 0.78 -14.51 3.26
C GLY A 27 -0.20 -13.53 3.91
N LEU A 28 -0.18 -12.26 3.52
CA LEU A 28 -1.07 -11.21 4.06
C LEU A 28 -2.54 -11.36 3.63
N GLY A 29 -2.80 -12.20 2.62
CA GLY A 29 -4.11 -12.40 2.02
C GLY A 29 -4.43 -11.34 0.98
N ASN A 30 -5.72 -11.18 0.67
CA ASN A 30 -6.15 -10.25 -0.38
C ASN A 30 -6.21 -8.82 0.16
N PRO A 31 -5.59 -7.85 -0.53
CA PRO A 31 -5.75 -6.44 -0.20
C PRO A 31 -7.18 -5.98 -0.50
N MET A 32 -7.56 -4.84 0.09
CA MET A 32 -8.81 -4.17 -0.30
C MET A 32 -8.72 -3.70 -1.76
N LYS A 33 -9.85 -3.74 -2.47
CA LYS A 33 -9.91 -3.25 -3.86
C LYS A 33 -9.71 -1.74 -3.87
N GLY A 34 -8.64 -1.28 -4.50
CA GLY A 34 -8.40 0.14 -4.76
C GLY A 34 -9.30 0.68 -5.87
N ILE A 35 -9.50 2.00 -5.87
CA ILE A 35 -10.10 2.74 -6.97
C ILE A 35 -8.94 3.33 -7.80
N ASP A 36 -8.99 3.15 -9.12
CA ASP A 36 -8.00 3.72 -10.02
C ASP A 36 -8.20 5.23 -10.10
N VAL A 37 -7.12 6.01 -9.94
CA VAL A 37 -7.14 7.47 -10.03
C VAL A 37 -7.71 7.97 -11.37
N HIS A 38 -7.53 7.22 -12.46
CA HIS A 38 -8.07 7.56 -13.77
C HIS A 38 -9.59 7.37 -13.90
N THR A 39 -10.22 6.73 -12.91
CA THR A 39 -11.68 6.54 -12.85
C THR A 39 -12.38 7.57 -11.97
N LEU A 40 -11.62 8.41 -11.25
CA LEU A 40 -12.15 9.51 -10.46
C LEU A 40 -12.71 10.62 -11.36
N ARG A 41 -13.76 11.29 -10.91
CA ARG A 41 -14.28 12.49 -11.59
C ARG A 41 -13.29 13.66 -11.42
N GLU A 42 -13.30 14.62 -12.35
CA GLU A 42 -12.36 15.75 -12.31
C GLU A 42 -12.44 16.57 -11.01
N ASP A 43 -13.63 16.65 -10.39
CA ASP A 43 -13.87 17.33 -9.12
C ASP A 43 -13.37 16.54 -7.88
N GLU A 44 -13.10 15.25 -8.04
CA GLU A 44 -12.56 14.38 -6.98
C GLU A 44 -11.02 14.32 -7.00
N VAL A 45 -10.39 14.75 -8.10
CA VAL A 45 -8.93 14.72 -8.25
C VAL A 45 -8.29 15.94 -7.59
N LEU A 46 -7.68 15.73 -6.43
CA LEU A 46 -6.97 16.79 -5.70
C LEU A 46 -5.63 17.18 -6.34
N GLN A 47 -4.98 16.26 -7.06
CA GLN A 47 -3.69 16.50 -7.69
C GLN A 47 -3.47 15.58 -8.90
N PHE A 48 -2.99 16.15 -10.01
CA PHE A 48 -2.56 15.40 -11.18
C PHE A 48 -1.07 15.09 -11.08
N ARG A 49 -0.64 13.85 -11.33
CA ARG A 49 0.77 13.47 -11.40
C ARG A 49 1.16 13.25 -12.87
N GLY A 50 2.15 14.00 -13.37
CA GLY A 50 2.74 13.79 -14.70
C GLY A 50 1.88 14.25 -15.88
N ARG A 51 1.13 15.33 -15.74
CA ARG A 51 0.63 16.10 -16.89
C ARG A 51 1.74 16.98 -17.45
#